data_AF-A0A938FSB8-F1
#
_entry.id   AF-A0A938FSB8-F1
#
_cell.length_a   1.000
_cell.length_b   1.000
_cell.length_c   1.000
_cell.angle_alpha   90.00
_cell.angle_beta   90.00
_cell.angle_gamma   90.00
#
_symmetry.space_group_name_H-M   'P 1'
#
loop_
_entity.id
_entity.type
_entity.pdbx_description
1 polymer ?
#
loop_
_entity_poly.entity_id
_entity_poly.type
_entity_poly.pdbx_seq_one_letter_code
_entity_poly.pdbx_strand_id
1 'polypeptide(L)'
;MSPLTAMRNPKAICVATLMLVFLAGGVIGALAMSLRAPRAPFWTESGKALYLERVKRELDLTPDQAEQMELILDDFSKYYRTVLSDGKSRILAILRPEQRQKFESMVEHERRRK
;
A
#
# COMPACT_ATOMS: atom_id res chain seq x y z
N MET A 1 25.49 -6.52 40.67
CA MET A 1 25.27 -5.09 40.35
C MET A 1 23.76 -4.84 40.38
N SER A 2 23.28 -4.33 41.51
CA SER A 2 21.85 -4.19 41.80
C SER A 2 21.26 -2.97 41.06
N PRO A 3 20.07 -3.05 40.45
CA PRO A 3 19.47 -1.97 39.66
C PRO A 3 18.91 -0.80 40.50
N LEU A 4 19.13 -0.81 41.81
CA LEU A 4 18.43 0.07 42.76
C LEU A 4 19.11 1.43 43.02
N THR A 5 20.31 1.69 42.47
CA THR A 5 21.05 2.94 42.73
C THR A 5 20.75 4.08 41.74
N ALA A 6 19.96 3.85 40.69
CA ALA A 6 19.58 4.91 39.73
C ALA A 6 18.53 5.90 40.30
N MET A 7 17.91 5.61 41.45
CA MET A 7 16.76 6.33 42.02
C MET A 7 17.09 7.50 42.98
N ARG A 8 18.15 8.29 42.74
CA ARG A 8 18.40 9.49 43.59
C ARG A 8 18.22 10.82 42.86
N ASN A 9 18.00 10.82 41.55
CA ASN A 9 17.81 12.05 40.77
C ASN A 9 16.38 12.13 40.19
N PRO A 10 15.51 13.00 40.72
CA PRO A 10 14.12 13.12 40.26
C PRO A 10 14.03 13.52 38.78
N LYS A 11 15.03 14.22 38.25
CA LYS A 11 15.11 14.56 36.82
C LYS A 11 15.37 13.33 35.96
N ALA A 12 16.20 12.40 36.43
CA ALA A 12 16.49 11.16 35.71
C ALA A 12 15.27 10.23 35.65
N ILE A 13 14.48 10.18 36.74
CA ILE A 13 13.22 9.43 36.78
C ILE A 13 12.23 10.03 35.77
N CYS A 14 12.06 11.35 35.78
CA CYS A 14 11.15 12.04 34.86
C CYS A 14 11.52 11.79 33.38
N VAL A 15 12.81 11.92 33.04
CA VAL A 15 13.32 11.65 31.68
C VAL A 15 13.11 10.18 31.29
N ALA A 16 13.36 9.23 32.19
CA ALA A 16 13.16 7.82 31.94
C ALA A 16 11.67 7.49 31.69
N THR A 17 10.75 8.06 32.47
CA THR A 17 9.31 7.89 32.26
C THR A 17 8.85 8.48 30.93
N LEU A 18 9.32 9.68 30.58
CA LEU A 18 9.00 10.31 29.29
C LEU A 18 9.51 9.49 28.10
N MET A 19 10.74 8.99 28.18
CA MET A 19 11.31 8.08 27.18
C MET A 19 10.48 6.82 27.04
N LEU A 20 10.06 6.21 28.16
CA LEU A 20 9.26 4.99 28.14
C LEU A 20 7.88 5.22 27.50
N VAL A 21 7.20 6.33 27.85
CA VAL A 21 5.93 6.71 27.23
C VAL A 21 6.11 6.98 25.73
N PHE A 22 7.20 7.65 25.34
CA PHE A 22 7.49 7.92 23.94
C PHE A 22 7.76 6.64 23.14
N LEU A 23 8.53 5.71 23.70
CA LEU A 23 8.79 4.41 23.07
C LEU A 23 7.53 3.57 22.96
N ALA A 24 6.71 3.53 24.00
CA ALA A 24 5.41 2.84 23.97
C ALA A 24 4.48 3.45 22.90
N GLY A 25 4.39 4.78 22.84
CA GLY A 25 3.64 5.50 21.81
C GLY A 25 4.20 5.27 20.40
N GLY A 26 5.52 5.21 20.25
CA GLY A 26 6.19 4.95 18.98
C GLY A 26 5.91 3.55 18.43
N VAL A 27 5.91 2.52 19.29
CA VAL A 27 5.56 1.14 18.91
C VAL A 27 4.10 1.06 18.47
N ILE A 28 3.18 1.66 19.25
CA ILE A 28 1.75 1.69 18.89
C ILE A 28 1.52 2.46 17.59
N GLY A 29 2.19 3.60 17.40
CA GLY A 29 2.11 4.40 16.17
C GLY A 29 2.62 3.64 14.94
N ALA A 30 3.74 2.92 15.08
CA ALA A 30 4.28 2.09 14.01
C ALA A 30 3.33 0.92 13.65
N LEU A 31 2.74 0.27 14.65
CA LEU A 31 1.69 -0.75 14.47
C LEU A 31 0.45 -0.19 13.77
N ALA A 32 -0.02 0.99 14.17
CA ALA A 32 -1.18 1.62 13.53
C ALA A 32 -0.91 1.96 12.05
N MET A 33 0.31 2.39 11.72
CA MET A 33 0.72 2.65 10.34
C MET A 33 0.88 1.37 9.52
N SER A 34 1.37 0.27 10.11
CA SER A 34 1.53 -1.01 9.40
C SER A 34 0.19 -1.66 9.05
N LEU A 35 -0.83 -1.48 9.88
CA LEU A 35 -2.21 -1.87 9.58
C LEU A 35 -2.84 -1.05 8.45
N ARG A 36 -2.27 0.13 8.16
CA ARG A 36 -2.73 1.07 7.14
C ARG A 36 -1.96 0.88 5.82
N ALA A 37 -1.60 -0.35 5.49
CA ALA A 37 -0.96 -0.66 4.23
C ALA A 37 -1.85 -0.22 3.05
N PRO A 38 -1.34 0.55 2.08
CA PRO A 38 -2.07 0.85 0.86
C PRO A 38 -2.43 -0.48 0.19
N ARG A 39 -3.73 -0.76 0.06
CA ARG A 39 -4.18 -1.98 -0.61
C ARG A 39 -3.79 -1.87 -2.07
N ALA A 40 -2.98 -2.81 -2.52
CA ALA A 40 -2.69 -2.96 -3.94
C ALA A 40 -4.03 -3.07 -4.69
N PRO A 41 -4.25 -2.28 -5.75
CA PRO A 41 -5.49 -2.35 -6.50
C PRO A 41 -5.72 -3.74 -7.08
N PHE A 42 -6.97 -4.20 -7.17
CA PHE A 42 -7.28 -5.56 -7.60
C PHE A 42 -6.79 -5.89 -9.03
N TRP A 43 -6.55 -4.87 -9.86
CA TRP A 43 -6.03 -5.02 -11.23
C TRP A 43 -4.49 -5.18 -11.30
N THR A 44 -3.78 -5.14 -10.18
CA THR A 44 -2.37 -5.54 -10.11
C THR A 44 -2.27 -7.01 -9.72
N GLU A 45 -1.23 -7.74 -10.15
CA GLU A 45 -1.08 -9.17 -9.78
C GLU A 45 -1.12 -9.39 -8.26
N SER A 46 -0.42 -8.53 -7.52
CA SER A 46 -0.39 -8.58 -6.05
C SER A 46 -1.74 -8.25 -5.40
N GLY A 47 -2.50 -7.32 -5.96
CA GLY A 47 -3.81 -6.93 -5.45
C GLY A 47 -4.92 -7.91 -5.84
N LYS A 48 -4.78 -8.56 -7.01
CA LYS A 48 -5.71 -9.58 -7.54
C LYS A 48 -5.84 -10.74 -6.57
N ALA A 49 -4.71 -11.33 -6.16
CA ALA A 49 -4.69 -12.47 -5.24
C ALA A 49 -5.32 -12.13 -3.87
N LEU A 50 -4.94 -10.99 -3.29
CA LEU A 50 -5.47 -10.51 -2.02
C LEU A 50 -6.98 -10.19 -2.08
N TYR A 51 -7.44 -9.65 -3.21
CA TYR A 51 -8.85 -9.38 -3.42
C TYR A 51 -9.64 -10.68 -3.58
N LEU A 52 -9.14 -11.61 -4.39
CA LEU A 52 -9.75 -12.92 -4.60
C LEU A 52 -9.87 -13.70 -3.28
N GLU A 53 -8.82 -13.75 -2.47
CA GLU A 53 -8.85 -14.39 -1.14
C GLU A 53 -9.90 -13.76 -0.23
N ARG A 54 -9.98 -12.42 -0.22
CA ARG A 54 -10.99 -11.70 0.56
C ARG A 54 -12.40 -12.06 0.11
N VAL A 55 -12.67 -12.02 -1.19
CA VAL A 55 -14.00 -12.28 -1.76
C VAL A 55 -14.39 -13.74 -1.53
N LYS A 56 -13.45 -14.69 -1.71
CA LYS A 56 -13.66 -16.11 -1.38
C LYS A 56 -14.14 -16.27 0.07
N ARG A 57 -13.47 -15.61 1.01
CA ARG A 57 -13.79 -15.70 2.44
C ARG A 57 -15.09 -14.97 2.81
N GLU A 58 -15.29 -13.75 2.31
CA GLU A 58 -16.41 -12.90 2.72
C GLU A 58 -17.74 -13.32 2.09
N LEU A 59 -17.70 -13.93 0.90
CA LEU A 59 -18.89 -14.42 0.21
C LEU A 59 -19.08 -15.93 0.29
N ASP A 60 -18.16 -16.65 0.95
CA ASP A 60 -18.15 -18.10 1.07
C ASP A 60 -18.29 -18.80 -0.30
N LEU A 61 -17.40 -18.43 -1.23
CA LEU A 61 -17.46 -18.91 -2.61
C LEU A 61 -17.16 -20.42 -2.67
N THR A 62 -17.95 -21.15 -3.45
CA THR A 62 -17.61 -22.53 -3.81
C THR A 62 -16.33 -22.58 -4.67
N PRO A 63 -15.64 -23.73 -4.76
CA PRO A 63 -14.45 -23.88 -5.62
C PRO A 63 -14.69 -23.43 -7.07
N ASP A 64 -15.84 -23.79 -7.64
CA ASP A 64 -16.19 -23.43 -9.00
C ASP A 64 -16.42 -21.91 -9.15
N GLN A 65 -17.10 -21.28 -8.19
CA GLN A 65 -17.30 -19.82 -8.18
C GLN A 65 -15.98 -19.06 -8.01
N ALA A 66 -15.09 -19.60 -7.18
CA ALA A 66 -13.75 -19.10 -6.96
C ALA A 66 -12.90 -19.10 -8.24
N GLU A 67 -12.97 -20.17 -9.03
CA GLU A 67 -12.29 -20.28 -10.32
C GLU A 67 -12.86 -19.29 -11.35
N GLN A 68 -14.19 -19.20 -11.45
CA GLN A 68 -14.85 -18.23 -12.33
C GLN A 68 -14.50 -16.78 -11.96
N MET A 69 -14.45 -16.46 -10.66
CA MET A 69 -14.03 -15.15 -10.17
C MET A 69 -12.58 -14.84 -10.58
N GLU A 70 -11.69 -15.82 -10.50
CA GLU A 70 -10.30 -15.65 -10.92
C GLU A 70 -10.16 -15.31 -12.41
N LEU A 71 -10.90 -16.02 -13.27
CA LEU A 71 -10.94 -15.75 -14.71
C LEU A 71 -11.44 -14.34 -15.01
N ILE A 72 -12.53 -13.93 -14.35
CA ILE A 72 -13.10 -12.59 -14.49
C ILE A 72 -12.06 -11.54 -14.11
N LEU A 73 -11.39 -11.70 -12.96
CA LEU A 73 -10.37 -10.76 -12.49
C LEU A 73 -9.14 -10.70 -13.42
N ASP A 74 -8.77 -11.82 -14.04
CA ASP A 74 -7.68 -11.88 -15.01
C ASP A 74 -8.00 -11.10 -16.29
N ASP A 75 -9.21 -11.30 -16.82
CA ASP A 75 -9.69 -10.57 -18.00
C ASP A 75 -9.84 -9.08 -17.73
N PHE A 76 -10.34 -8.69 -16.56
CA PHE A 76 -10.36 -7.29 -16.14
C PHE A 76 -8.96 -6.68 -16.08
N SER A 77 -7.98 -7.43 -15.57
CA SER A 77 -6.60 -6.96 -15.48
C SER A 77 -6.00 -6.72 -16.87
N LYS A 78 -6.27 -7.60 -17.85
CA LYS A 78 -5.86 -7.42 -19.25
C LYS A 78 -6.54 -6.23 -19.91
N TYR A 79 -7.86 -6.13 -19.75
CA TYR A 79 -8.64 -5.03 -20.32
C TYR A 79 -8.18 -3.68 -19.77
N TYR A 80 -7.96 -3.58 -18.47
CA TYR A 80 -7.52 -2.35 -17.82
C TYR A 80 -6.16 -1.86 -18.34
N ARG A 81 -5.20 -2.75 -18.59
CA ARG A 81 -3.90 -2.41 -19.21
C ARG A 81 -4.09 -1.78 -20.59
N THR A 82 -5.02 -2.32 -21.37
CA THR A 82 -5.34 -1.81 -22.72
C THR A 82 -5.94 -0.41 -22.62
N VAL A 83 -6.92 -0.20 -21.74
CA VAL A 83 -7.55 1.12 -21.51
C VAL A 83 -6.51 2.16 -21.06
N LEU A 84 -5.60 1.81 -20.16
CA LEU A 84 -4.52 2.71 -19.73
C LEU A 84 -3.58 3.09 -20.87
N SER A 85 -3.22 2.13 -21.74
CA SER A 85 -2.36 2.37 -22.90
C SER A 85 -3.04 3.27 -23.94
N ASP A 86 -4.31 3.00 -24.24
CA ASP A 86 -5.12 3.84 -25.14
C ASP A 86 -5.27 5.26 -24.59
N GLY A 87 -5.63 5.38 -23.30
CA GLY A 87 -5.73 6.66 -22.62
C GLY A 87 -4.42 7.46 -22.66
N LYS A 88 -3.28 6.81 -22.40
CA LYS A 88 -1.95 7.44 -22.52
C LYS A 88 -1.72 7.95 -23.94
N SER A 89 -2.04 7.15 -24.95
CA SER A 89 -1.86 7.48 -26.36
C SER A 89 -2.71 8.68 -26.78
N ARG A 90 -3.97 8.71 -26.35
CA ARG A 90 -4.89 9.83 -26.59
C ARG A 90 -4.44 11.13 -25.91
N ILE A 91 -3.89 11.04 -24.70
CA ILE A 91 -3.28 12.21 -24.04
C ILE A 91 -2.08 12.69 -24.84
N LEU A 92 -1.16 11.80 -25.25
CA LEU A 92 0.01 12.18 -26.04
C LEU A 92 -0.36 12.85 -27.37
N ALA A 93 -1.48 12.45 -27.98
CA ALA A 93 -1.95 13.02 -29.23
C ALA A 93 -2.32 14.51 -29.12
N ILE A 94 -2.85 14.95 -27.98
CA ILE A 94 -3.26 16.36 -27.77
C ILE A 94 -2.13 17.25 -27.22
N LEU A 95 -0.99 16.66 -26.85
CA LEU A 95 0.14 17.38 -26.27
C LEU A 95 1.14 17.83 -27.35
N ARG A 96 1.71 19.01 -27.13
CA ARG A 96 2.87 19.51 -27.91
C ARG A 96 4.11 18.64 -27.63
N PRO A 97 5.09 18.59 -28.56
CA PRO A 97 6.28 17.75 -28.40
C PRO A 97 7.01 17.93 -27.05
N GLU A 98 7.21 19.18 -26.62
CA GLU A 98 7.81 19.53 -25.32
C GLU A 98 7.00 19.04 -24.10
N GLN A 99 5.68 18.98 -24.22
CA GLN A 99 4.79 18.51 -23.16
C GLN A 99 4.76 16.99 -23.06
N ARG A 100 4.96 16.28 -24.18
CA ARG A 100 4.98 14.80 -24.22
C ARG A 100 6.10 14.24 -23.35
N GLN A 101 7.31 14.77 -23.48
CA GLN A 101 8.46 14.33 -22.69
C GLN A 101 8.22 14.54 -21.18
N LYS A 102 7.66 15.69 -20.80
CA LYS A 102 7.28 15.97 -19.41
C LYS A 102 6.21 15.00 -18.92
N PHE A 103 5.20 14.72 -19.73
CA PHE A 103 4.13 13.79 -19.39
C PHE A 103 4.64 12.36 -19.17
N GLU A 104 5.52 11.87 -20.04
CA GLU A 104 6.14 10.56 -19.87
C GLU A 104 6.97 10.46 -18.60
N SER A 105 7.75 11.50 -18.29
CA SER A 105 8.49 11.59 -17.03
C SER A 105 7.56 11.58 -15.81
N MET A 106 6.45 12.33 -15.85
CA MET A 106 5.46 12.34 -14.76
C MET A 106 4.84 10.95 -14.54
N VAL A 107 4.45 10.25 -15.61
CA VAL A 107 3.87 8.91 -15.54
C VAL A 107 4.87 7.89 -14.98
N GLU A 108 6.12 7.93 -15.42
CA GLU A 108 7.18 7.04 -14.93
C GLU A 108 7.50 7.30 -13.45
N HIS A 109 7.54 8.58 -13.03
CA HIS A 109 7.76 8.95 -11.64
C HIS A 109 6.64 8.43 -10.72
N GLU A 110 5.37 8.56 -11.13
CA GLU A 110 4.24 8.02 -10.38
C GLU A 110 4.26 6.49 -10.30
N ARG A 111 4.75 5.82 -11.35
CA ARG A 111 4.90 4.35 -11.34
C ARG A 111 5.96 3.88 -10.34
N ARG A 112 7.05 4.63 -10.16
CA ARG A 112 8.14 4.27 -9.22
C ARG A 112 7.82 4.55 -7.75
N ARG A 113 6.85 5.42 -7.45
CA ARG A 113 6.42 5.69 -6.07
C ARG A 113 5.49 4.61 -5.49
N LYS A 114 4.87 3.79 -6.35
CA LYS A 114 3.91 2.74 -5.96
C LYS A 114 4.60 1.39 -5.91
#